data_AF-A0A832RT50-F1
#
_entry.id   AF-A0A832RT50-F1
#
_cell.length_a   1.000
_cell.length_b   1.000
_cell.length_c   1.000
_cell.angle_alpha   90.00
_cell.angle_beta   90.00
_cell.angle_gamma   90.00
#
_symmetry.space_group_name_H-M   'P 1'
#
loop_
_entity.id
_entity.type
_entity.pdbx_description
1 polymer ?
#
loop_
_entity_poly.entity_id
_entity_poly.type
_entity_poly.pdbx_seq_one_letter_code
_entity_poly.pdbx_strand_id
1 'polypeptide(L)'
;MNEMVAIPIAAVLAWLNFVIIDIWMGLPEAPGVRGARAIGRSIEKREGDLGGGYFSGNIVCSPDASAGTLLASCGYYGFGGPEGGLIAALFVYFGNRMCADPGYAGTTGALAITFIIWVASHFGITANYFIVGMVIAILTIQGLYHPLSSKLIGKIARKMNRKVIK
;
A
#
# COMPACT_ATOMS: atom_id res chain seq x y z
N MET A 1 -5.82 17.43 17.19
CA MET A 1 -4.52 17.78 16.58
C MET A 1 -4.77 18.77 15.44
N ASN A 2 -3.81 19.63 15.08
CA ASN A 2 -3.93 20.45 13.85
C ASN A 2 -3.87 19.53 12.60
N GLU A 3 -4.83 19.68 11.69
CA GLU A 3 -4.92 18.89 10.45
C GLU A 3 -3.69 19.04 9.57
N MET A 4 -3.09 20.24 9.54
CA MET A 4 -1.85 20.53 8.81
C MET A 4 -0.65 19.72 9.30
N VAL A 5 -0.73 19.15 10.51
CA VAL A 5 0.29 18.28 11.10
C VAL A 5 -0.13 16.82 11.05
N ALA A 6 -1.40 16.54 11.36
CA ALA A 6 -1.92 15.17 11.42
C ALA A 6 -1.92 14.48 10.04
N ILE A 7 -2.32 15.19 8.97
CA ILE A 7 -2.42 14.61 7.63
C ILE A 7 -1.04 14.21 7.09
N PRO A 8 0.01 15.07 7.14
CA PRO A 8 1.35 14.65 6.72
C PRO A 8 1.89 13.46 7.51
N ILE A 9 1.69 13.42 8.83
CA ILE A 9 2.12 12.29 9.66
C ILE A 9 1.38 11.02 9.24
N ALA A 10 0.05 11.08 9.11
CA ALA A 10 -0.77 9.95 8.68
C ALA A 10 -0.38 9.47 7.27
N ALA A 11 -0.08 10.39 6.34
CA ALA A 11 0.39 10.07 5.00
C ALA A 11 1.73 9.32 5.04
N VAL A 12 2.69 9.79 5.83
CA VAL A 12 4.00 9.13 5.98
C VAL A 12 3.85 7.75 6.62
N LEU A 13 3.05 7.62 7.68
CA LEU A 13 2.80 6.33 8.32
C LEU A 13 2.11 5.34 7.40
N ALA A 14 1.08 5.78 6.67
CA ALA A 14 0.39 4.95 5.68
C ALA A 14 1.33 4.55 4.54
N TRP A 15 2.13 5.50 4.03
CA TRP A 15 3.12 5.24 2.98
C TRP A 15 4.15 4.20 3.41
N LEU A 16 4.72 4.35 4.60
CA LEU A 16 5.67 3.39 5.17
C LEU A 16 5.00 2.02 5.35
N ASN A 17 3.78 1.99 5.87
CA ASN A 17 3.04 0.74 6.08
C ASN A 17 2.93 -0.07 4.79
N PHE A 18 2.36 0.51 3.72
CA PHE A 18 2.14 -0.28 2.51
C PHE A 18 3.45 -0.55 1.78
N VAL A 19 4.36 0.42 1.64
CA VAL A 19 5.62 0.22 0.91
C VAL A 19 6.47 -0.87 1.56
N ILE A 20 6.59 -0.87 2.89
CA ILE A 20 7.38 -1.87 3.61
C ILE A 20 6.73 -3.25 3.48
N ILE A 21 5.42 -3.36 3.70
CA ILE A 21 4.71 -4.64 3.62
C ILE A 21 4.78 -5.21 2.21
N ASP A 22 4.54 -4.38 1.19
CA ASP A 22 4.52 -4.83 -0.20
C ASP A 22 5.91 -5.27 -0.68
N ILE A 23 6.98 -4.56 -0.29
CA ILE A 23 8.35 -4.97 -0.57
C ILE A 23 8.70 -6.25 0.19
N TRP A 24 8.28 -6.37 1.45
CA TRP A 24 8.53 -7.55 2.27
C TRP A 24 7.76 -8.78 1.78
N MET A 25 6.59 -8.59 1.15
CA MET A 25 5.84 -9.67 0.51
C MET A 25 6.35 -10.01 -0.89
N GLY A 26 7.42 -9.38 -1.36
CA GLY A 26 8.10 -9.76 -2.60
C GLY A 26 7.46 -9.22 -3.87
N LEU A 27 6.60 -8.21 -3.80
CA LEU A 27 5.99 -7.61 -4.99
C LEU A 27 7.00 -7.01 -6.01
N PRO A 28 8.20 -6.54 -5.61
CA PRO A 28 9.27 -6.19 -6.55
C PRO A 28 10.00 -7.38 -7.19
N GLU A 29 9.85 -8.59 -6.64
CA GLU A 29 10.49 -9.84 -7.12
C GLU A 29 9.68 -10.49 -8.24
N ALA A 30 8.35 -10.40 -8.18
CA ALA A 30 7.45 -10.95 -9.17
C ALA A 30 6.09 -10.22 -9.14
N PRO A 31 5.37 -10.14 -10.27
CA PRO A 31 4.03 -9.58 -10.27
C PRO A 31 3.06 -10.52 -9.52
N GLY A 32 2.22 -9.97 -8.63
CA GLY A 32 1.23 -10.74 -7.87
C GLY A 32 0.10 -11.26 -8.76
N VAL A 33 -0.26 -10.48 -9.80
CA VAL A 33 -1.31 -10.83 -10.77
C VAL A 33 -0.91 -10.53 -12.21
N ARG A 34 -1.65 -11.09 -13.18
CA ARG A 34 -1.39 -10.90 -14.62
C ARG A 34 -1.42 -9.43 -15.05
N GLY A 35 -2.32 -8.62 -14.47
CA GLY A 35 -2.43 -7.19 -14.75
C GLY A 35 -1.17 -6.41 -14.35
N ALA A 36 -0.61 -6.72 -13.18
CA ALA A 36 0.61 -6.10 -12.68
C ALA A 36 1.81 -6.35 -13.61
N ARG A 37 1.89 -7.54 -14.22
CA ARG A 37 2.91 -7.84 -15.24
C ARG A 37 2.81 -6.93 -16.47
N ALA A 38 1.59 -6.67 -16.95
CA ALA A 38 1.37 -5.82 -18.11
C ALA A 38 1.75 -4.36 -17.82
N ILE A 39 1.38 -3.85 -16.64
CA ILE A 39 1.74 -2.51 -16.19
C ILE A 39 3.25 -2.39 -16.01
N GLY A 40 3.91 -3.35 -15.34
CA GLY A 40 5.35 -3.33 -15.14
C GLY A 40 6.13 -3.26 -16.46
N ARG A 41 5.77 -4.09 -17.45
CA ARG A 41 6.36 -4.02 -18.81
C ARG A 41 6.09 -2.71 -19.53
N SER A 42 4.92 -2.10 -19.32
CA SER A 42 4.61 -0.78 -19.88
C SER A 42 5.46 0.33 -19.24
N ILE A 43 5.77 0.22 -17.94
CA ILE A 43 6.63 1.16 -17.22
C ILE A 43 8.09 0.97 -17.64
N GLU A 44 8.56 -0.26 -17.78
CA GLU A 44 9.90 -0.59 -18.29
C GLU A 44 10.15 0.01 -19.68
N LYS A 45 9.19 -0.11 -20.61
CA LYS A 45 9.25 0.53 -21.94
C LYS A 45 9.37 2.05 -21.91
N ARG A 46 9.02 2.69 -20.79
CA ARG A 46 9.15 4.14 -20.53
C ARG A 46 10.36 4.43 -19.64
N GLU A 47 11.37 3.56 -19.71
CA GLU A 47 12.64 3.65 -18.97
C GLU A 47 12.48 3.58 -17.43
N GLY A 48 11.41 2.96 -16.93
CA GLY A 48 11.21 2.67 -15.51
C GLY A 48 11.92 1.39 -15.04
N ASP A 49 11.88 1.13 -13.74
CA ASP A 49 12.40 -0.11 -13.13
C ASP A 49 11.31 -1.20 -13.16
N LEU A 50 11.62 -2.38 -13.68
CA LEU A 50 10.62 -3.44 -13.89
C LEU A 50 10.02 -3.95 -12.56
N GLY A 51 10.86 -4.18 -11.55
CA GLY A 51 10.40 -4.59 -10.21
C GLY A 51 9.54 -3.53 -9.53
N GLY A 52 9.93 -2.26 -9.62
CA GLY A 52 9.10 -1.14 -9.18
C GLY A 52 7.80 -1.01 -9.99
N GLY A 53 7.82 -1.37 -11.27
CA GLY A 53 6.65 -1.40 -12.14
C GLY A 53 5.66 -2.51 -11.76
N TYR A 54 6.13 -3.68 -11.31
CA TYR A 54 5.27 -4.73 -10.76
C TYR A 54 4.59 -4.28 -9.48
N PHE A 55 5.32 -3.65 -8.57
CA PHE A 55 4.77 -3.02 -7.38
C PHE A 55 3.64 -2.04 -7.73
N SER A 56 3.91 -1.06 -8.60
CA SER A 56 2.89 -0.10 -9.05
C SER A 56 1.71 -0.77 -9.75
N GLY A 57 1.95 -1.88 -10.46
CA GLY A 57 0.91 -2.66 -11.10
C GLY A 57 -0.01 -3.37 -10.12
N ASN A 58 0.50 -3.85 -8.98
CA ASN A 58 -0.32 -4.51 -7.97
C ASN A 58 -1.26 -3.53 -7.25
N ILE A 59 -0.82 -2.28 -7.00
CA ILE A 59 -1.72 -1.19 -6.51
C ILE A 59 -2.98 -1.07 -7.37
N VAL A 60 -2.87 -1.28 -8.68
CA VAL A 60 -3.99 -1.12 -9.62
C VAL A 60 -4.80 -2.40 -9.79
N CYS A 61 -4.16 -3.58 -9.69
CA CYS A 61 -4.73 -4.84 -10.17
C CYS A 61 -5.11 -5.85 -9.08
N SER A 62 -4.75 -5.60 -7.81
CA SER A 62 -5.01 -6.52 -6.70
C SER A 62 -5.18 -5.75 -5.39
N PRO A 63 -5.80 -6.34 -4.36
CA PRO A 63 -5.86 -5.74 -3.05
C PRO A 63 -4.51 -5.92 -2.33
N ASP A 64 -3.55 -5.08 -2.69
CA ASP A 64 -2.23 -5.02 -2.08
C ASP A 64 -2.27 -4.30 -0.72
N ALA A 65 -1.10 -4.11 -0.08
CA ALA A 65 -1.06 -3.43 1.21
C ALA A 65 -1.62 -2.01 1.13
N SER A 66 -1.57 -1.34 -0.03
CA SER A 66 -2.13 -0.01 -0.21
C SER A 66 -3.66 -0.01 -0.15
N ALA A 67 -4.31 -0.97 -0.83
CA ALA A 67 -5.76 -1.16 -0.78
C ALA A 67 -6.21 -1.60 0.62
N GLY A 68 -5.47 -2.52 1.25
CA GLY A 68 -5.73 -2.96 2.62
C GLY A 68 -5.65 -1.81 3.62
N THR A 69 -4.62 -0.97 3.48
CA THR A 69 -4.40 0.21 4.33
C THR A 69 -5.57 1.21 4.19
N LEU A 70 -6.01 1.49 2.96
CA LEU A 70 -7.13 2.40 2.71
C LEU A 70 -8.45 1.85 3.27
N LEU A 71 -8.78 0.60 2.94
CA LEU A 71 -10.04 -0.02 3.34
C LEU A 71 -10.15 -0.18 4.87
N ALA A 72 -9.05 -0.54 5.54
CA ALA A 72 -9.04 -0.59 7.00
C ALA A 72 -9.17 0.80 7.64
N SER A 73 -8.58 1.84 7.04
CA SER A 73 -8.78 3.23 7.50
C SER A 73 -10.25 3.67 7.37
N CYS A 74 -10.89 3.35 6.24
CA CYS A 74 -12.31 3.60 6.02
C CYS A 74 -13.20 2.79 6.97
N GLY A 75 -12.89 1.50 7.17
CA GLY A 75 -13.62 0.63 8.09
C GLY A 75 -13.51 1.12 9.54
N TYR A 76 -12.30 1.47 9.98
CA TYR A 76 -12.06 2.05 11.30
C TYR A 76 -12.90 3.31 11.51
N TYR A 77 -12.89 4.21 10.52
CA TYR A 77 -13.68 5.44 10.56
C TYR A 77 -15.20 5.17 10.58
N GLY A 78 -15.69 4.29 9.70
CA GLY A 78 -17.12 4.05 9.53
C GLY A 78 -17.77 3.28 10.69
N PHE A 79 -17.06 2.33 11.29
CA PHE A 79 -17.56 1.55 12.43
C PHE A 79 -17.10 2.09 13.79
N GLY A 80 -16.30 3.17 13.80
CA GLY A 80 -15.93 3.90 15.02
C GLY A 80 -14.85 3.24 15.88
N GLY A 81 -14.12 2.25 15.36
CA GLY A 81 -13.16 1.49 16.16
C GLY A 81 -12.34 0.46 15.39
N PRO A 82 -11.40 -0.22 16.06
CA PRO A 82 -10.53 -1.24 15.46
C PRO A 82 -11.31 -2.41 14.86
N GLU A 83 -12.52 -2.71 15.35
CA GLU A 83 -13.42 -3.73 14.83
C GLU A 83 -13.72 -3.49 13.34
N GLY A 84 -13.93 -2.24 12.94
CA GLY A 84 -14.11 -1.86 11.55
C GLY A 84 -12.90 -2.16 10.67
N GLY A 85 -11.70 -1.95 11.21
CA GLY A 85 -10.44 -2.31 10.55
C GLY A 85 -10.26 -3.82 10.38
N LEU A 86 -10.67 -4.61 11.39
CA LEU A 86 -10.65 -6.08 11.33
C LEU A 86 -11.66 -6.64 10.31
N ILE A 87 -12.86 -6.08 10.26
CA ILE A 87 -13.87 -6.43 9.24
C ILE A 87 -13.33 -6.10 7.84
N ALA A 88 -12.71 -4.94 7.66
CA ALA A 88 -12.07 -4.59 6.41
C ALA A 88 -10.94 -5.57 6.03
N ALA A 89 -10.12 -5.99 6.99
CA ALA A 89 -9.07 -6.97 6.75
C ALA A 89 -9.64 -8.33 6.27
N LEU A 90 -10.79 -8.74 6.82
CA LEU A 90 -11.50 -9.95 6.37
C LEU A 90 -11.99 -9.81 4.92
N PHE A 91 -12.58 -8.66 4.55
CA PHE A 91 -13.01 -8.42 3.17
C PHE A 91 -11.83 -8.36 2.19
N VAL A 92 -10.72 -7.73 2.59
CA VAL A 92 -9.48 -7.70 1.82
C VAL A 92 -8.93 -9.10 1.62
N TYR A 93 -8.95 -9.95 2.66
CA TYR A 93 -8.56 -11.35 2.54
C TYR A 93 -9.37 -12.11 1.47
N PHE A 94 -10.70 -11.95 1.45
CA PHE A 94 -11.51 -12.53 0.38
C PHE A 94 -11.20 -11.94 -0.99
N GLY A 95 -10.98 -10.63 -1.07
CA GLY A 95 -10.54 -9.94 -2.29
C GLY A 95 -9.24 -10.52 -2.87
N ASN A 96 -8.23 -10.78 -2.02
CA ASN A 96 -6.95 -11.35 -2.46
C ASN A 96 -7.15 -12.70 -3.14
N ARG A 97 -8.03 -13.54 -2.58
CA ARG A 97 -8.36 -14.85 -3.16
C ARG A 97 -9.11 -14.74 -4.48
N MET A 98 -10.02 -13.78 -4.60
CA MET A 98 -10.72 -13.51 -5.87
C MET A 98 -9.76 -13.02 -6.96
N CYS A 99 -8.79 -12.17 -6.60
CA CYS A 99 -7.79 -11.66 -7.52
C CYS A 99 -6.67 -12.67 -7.82
N ALA A 100 -6.71 -13.86 -7.22
CA ALA A 100 -5.65 -14.88 -7.30
C ALA A 100 -4.26 -14.33 -6.94
N ASP A 101 -4.22 -13.35 -6.02
CA ASP A 101 -2.98 -12.85 -5.45
C ASP A 101 -2.51 -13.84 -4.37
N PRO A 102 -1.38 -14.55 -4.56
CA PRO A 102 -0.87 -15.50 -3.58
C PRO A 102 -0.38 -14.80 -2.29
N GLY A 103 -0.19 -13.48 -2.34
CA GLY A 103 0.26 -12.67 -1.23
C GLY A 103 -0.84 -12.31 -0.23
N TYR A 104 -0.45 -12.19 1.04
CA TYR A 104 -1.29 -11.65 2.10
C TYR A 104 -1.05 -10.14 2.32
N ALA A 105 -0.42 -9.46 1.36
CA ALA A 105 0.02 -8.08 1.49
C ALA A 105 -1.12 -7.13 1.89
N GLY A 106 -2.27 -7.22 1.23
CA GLY A 106 -3.46 -6.47 1.59
C GLY A 106 -3.98 -6.75 3.00
N THR A 107 -4.15 -8.03 3.36
CA THR A 107 -4.63 -8.39 4.70
C THR A 107 -3.65 -7.94 5.79
N THR A 108 -2.35 -8.13 5.58
CA THR A 108 -1.31 -7.65 6.50
C THR A 108 -1.31 -6.12 6.58
N GLY A 109 -1.46 -5.42 5.46
CA GLY A 109 -1.58 -3.96 5.39
C GLY A 109 -2.78 -3.44 6.19
N ALA A 110 -3.93 -4.10 6.05
CA ALA A 110 -5.15 -3.79 6.78
C ALA A 110 -5.00 -3.98 8.29
N LEU A 111 -4.45 -5.11 8.73
CA LEU A 111 -4.21 -5.37 10.15
C LEU A 111 -3.19 -4.40 10.75
N ALA A 112 -2.07 -4.18 10.04
CA ALA A 112 -1.02 -3.28 10.48
C ALA A 112 -1.52 -1.84 10.61
N ILE A 113 -2.25 -1.31 9.61
CA ILE A 113 -2.78 0.06 9.73
C ILE A 113 -3.85 0.18 10.80
N THR A 114 -4.67 -0.85 11.03
CA THR A 114 -5.67 -0.84 12.10
C THR A 114 -4.98 -0.65 13.45
N PHE A 115 -3.88 -1.35 13.67
CA PHE A 115 -3.06 -1.18 14.87
C PHE A 115 -2.39 0.20 14.92
N ILE A 116 -1.81 0.68 13.80
CA ILE A 116 -1.19 2.01 13.72
C ILE A 116 -2.21 3.11 14.05
N ILE A 117 -3.41 3.07 13.48
CA ILE A 117 -4.50 4.03 13.73
C ILE A 117 -4.93 3.96 15.20
N TRP A 118 -5.05 2.75 15.75
CA TRP A 118 -5.40 2.59 17.16
C TRP A 118 -4.38 3.26 18.07
N VAL A 119 -3.07 3.04 17.85
CA VAL A 119 -2.01 3.73 18.60
C VAL A 119 -2.05 5.24 18.35
N ALA A 120 -2.15 5.67 17.09
CA ALA A 120 -2.12 7.09 16.71
C ALA A 120 -3.35 7.87 17.25
N SER A 121 -4.47 7.19 17.44
CA SER A 121 -5.69 7.76 18.04
C SER A 121 -5.47 8.18 19.49
N HIS A 122 -4.58 7.52 20.24
CA HIS A 122 -4.19 7.95 21.60
C HIS A 122 -3.41 9.28 21.59
N PHE A 123 -2.81 9.63 20.46
CA PHE A 123 -2.13 10.92 20.23
C PHE A 123 -3.02 11.93 19.49
N GLY A 124 -4.30 11.62 19.30
CA GLY A 124 -5.26 12.50 18.63
C GLY A 124 -5.16 12.53 17.10
N ILE A 125 -4.54 11.52 16.48
CA ILE A 125 -4.59 11.29 15.03
C ILE A 125 -5.67 10.24 14.74
N THR A 126 -6.82 10.72 14.30
CA THR A 126 -7.99 9.89 14.00
C THR A 126 -7.93 9.29 12.58
N ALA A 127 -8.77 8.27 12.34
CA ALA A 127 -8.78 7.49 11.10
C ALA A 127 -9.06 8.33 9.83
N ASN A 128 -9.84 9.41 9.93
CA ASN A 128 -10.09 10.34 8.81
C ASN A 128 -8.79 10.91 8.20
N TYR A 129 -7.79 11.23 9.03
CA TYR A 129 -6.50 11.72 8.54
C TYR A 129 -5.72 10.63 7.81
N PHE A 130 -5.87 9.36 8.21
CA PHE A 130 -5.28 8.23 7.50
C PHE A 130 -5.95 7.95 6.16
N ILE A 131 -7.26 8.17 6.03
CA ILE A 131 -7.95 8.08 4.72
C ILE A 131 -7.34 9.09 3.75
N VAL A 132 -7.27 10.37 4.15
CA VAL A 132 -6.68 11.43 3.31
C VAL A 132 -5.19 11.17 3.06
N GLY A 133 -4.45 10.80 4.11
CA GLY A 133 -3.03 10.49 4.03
C GLY A 133 -2.73 9.32 3.08
N MET A 134 -3.58 8.31 3.06
CA MET A 134 -3.43 7.17 2.16
C MET A 134 -3.68 7.56 0.70
N VAL A 135 -4.66 8.42 0.41
CA VAL A 135 -4.87 8.96 -0.95
C VAL A 135 -3.63 9.71 -1.42
N ILE A 136 -3.06 10.57 -0.56
CA ILE A 136 -1.79 11.25 -0.85
C ILE A 136 -0.68 10.23 -1.11
N ALA A 137 -0.57 9.22 -0.25
CA ALA A 137 0.48 8.21 -0.34
C ALA A 137 0.39 7.39 -1.66
N ILE A 138 -0.80 6.98 -2.08
CA ILE A 138 -1.01 6.31 -3.38
C ILE A 138 -0.64 7.24 -4.53
N LEU A 139 -1.05 8.51 -4.49
CA LEU A 139 -0.73 9.49 -5.53
C LEU A 139 0.78 9.69 -5.70
N THR A 140 1.56 9.65 -4.61
CA THR A 140 3.03 9.78 -4.70
C THR A 140 3.67 8.64 -5.48
N ILE A 141 3.15 7.41 -5.37
CA ILE A 141 3.70 6.25 -6.08
C ILE A 141 3.08 6.10 -7.46
N GLN A 142 1.76 6.21 -7.58
CA GLN A 142 1.04 5.87 -8.79
C GLN A 142 0.50 7.07 -9.59
N GLY A 143 0.35 8.24 -8.98
CA GLY A 143 -0.28 9.40 -9.62
C GLY A 143 0.68 10.35 -10.34
N LEU A 144 1.93 10.49 -9.89
CA LEU A 144 2.84 11.54 -10.37
C LEU A 144 3.61 11.16 -11.64
N TYR A 145 4.54 10.20 -11.54
CA TYR A 145 5.38 9.81 -12.67
C TYR A 145 5.92 8.40 -12.51
N HIS A 146 5.25 7.42 -13.14
CA HIS A 146 5.54 6.00 -12.96
C HIS A 146 7.01 5.59 -13.17
N PRO A 147 7.77 6.13 -14.15
CA PRO A 147 9.18 5.75 -14.30
C PRO A 147 10.08 6.16 -13.12
N LEU A 148 9.86 7.33 -12.51
CA LEU A 148 10.62 7.74 -11.32
C LEU A 148 10.15 6.98 -10.07
N SER A 149 8.84 6.82 -9.90
CA SER A 149 8.28 6.07 -8.77
C SER A 149 8.75 4.62 -8.77
N SER A 150 8.74 3.95 -9.94
CA SER A 150 9.26 2.59 -10.06
C SER A 150 10.76 2.51 -9.73
N LYS A 151 11.58 3.45 -10.20
CA LYS A 151 13.02 3.53 -9.83
C LYS A 151 13.22 3.72 -8.33
N LEU A 152 12.39 4.56 -7.69
CA LEU A 152 12.41 4.77 -6.24
C LEU A 152 12.11 3.47 -5.50
N ILE A 153 11.00 2.79 -5.85
CA ILE A 153 10.62 1.51 -5.24
C ILE A 153 11.71 0.45 -5.45
N GLY A 154 12.24 0.31 -6.68
CA GLY A 154 13.33 -0.61 -6.95
C GLY A 154 14.58 -0.31 -6.12
N LYS A 155 14.90 0.96 -5.87
CA LYS A 155 16.01 1.37 -4.98
C LYS A 155 15.74 1.01 -3.53
N ILE A 156 14.52 1.19 -3.04
CA ILE A 156 14.12 0.81 -1.67
C ILE A 156 14.18 -0.71 -1.50
N ALA A 157 13.65 -1.48 -2.45
CA ALA A 157 13.67 -2.93 -2.43
C ALA A 157 15.11 -3.48 -2.39
N ARG A 158 16.01 -2.91 -3.20
CA ARG A 158 17.45 -3.24 -3.16
C ARG A 158 18.08 -2.93 -1.80
N LYS A 159 17.74 -1.79 -1.18
CA LYS A 159 18.22 -1.46 0.18
C LYS A 159 17.70 -2.43 1.25
N MET A 160 16.52 -3.01 1.05
CA MET A 160 15.95 -4.03 1.91
C MET A 160 16.46 -5.45 1.60
N ASN A 161 17.54 -5.59 0.81
CA ASN A 161 18.13 -6.86 0.39
C ASN A 161 17.13 -7.82 -0.30
N ARG A 162 16.09 -7.28 -0.95
CA ARG A 162 15.17 -8.07 -1.78
C ARG A 162 15.74 -8.26 -3.17
N LYS A 163 15.44 -9.41 -3.78
CA LYS A 163 15.79 -9.62 -5.20
C LYS A 163 14.92 -8.64 -6.00
N VAL A 164 15.51 -7.92 -6.95
CA VAL A 164 14.74 -7.02 -7.82
C VAL A 164 15.09 -7.40 -9.24
N ILE A 165 14.06 -7.68 -10.04
CA ILE A 165 14.26 -7.96 -11.46
C ILE A 165 14.75 -6.67 -12.11
N LYS A 166 15.91 -6.75 -12.77
CA LYS A 166 16.50 -5.64 -13.53
C LYS A 166 15.78 -5.48 -14.86
#